data_AF-A0A9X0PN33-F1
#
_entry.id   AF-A0A9X0PN33-F1
#
_cell.length_a   1.000
_cell.length_b   1.000
_cell.length_c   1.000
_cell.angle_alpha   90.00
_cell.angle_beta   90.00
_cell.angle_gamma   90.00
#
_symmetry.space_group_name_H-M   'P 1'
#
loop_
_entity.id
_entity.type
_entity.pdbx_description
1 polymer ?
#
loop_
_entity_poly.entity_id
_entity_poly.type
_entity_poly.pdbx_seq_one_letter_code
_entity_poly.pdbx_strand_id
1 'polypeptide(L)'
;MKWYGDRIIQAGHTTSTDEVEITIGNDRLKLAKNTLRNPSDRDSGAHERADLYLTWPDLAGYRDSNRALFDDPKNAVGLIFVQLSQSTMSQDMSGRFEPIYTRLIEGEPTPLKHGLLLHRLRADSGYGKEVILTGRRDGESVYVVRCLLPQTPQETTGSDCQRDIHVGQDLSLFYRFSANLLPQWQALDAAVTRYVEKRLVKDENP
;
A
#
# COMPACT_ATOMS: atom_id res chain seq x y z
N MET A 1 -8.40 38.08 -20.88
CA MET A 1 -9.08 36.86 -21.35
C MET A 1 -8.25 35.65 -20.95
N LYS A 2 -8.77 34.86 -20.00
CA LYS A 2 -8.29 33.52 -19.62
C LYS A 2 -8.56 32.57 -20.77
N TRP A 3 -7.57 31.84 -21.28
CA TRP A 3 -7.71 30.41 -21.62
C TRP A 3 -6.37 29.82 -22.10
N TYR A 4 -5.58 29.26 -21.18
CA TYR A 4 -4.49 28.33 -21.48
C TYR A 4 -4.28 27.47 -20.22
N GLY A 5 -5.28 26.66 -19.89
CA GLY A 5 -5.33 25.91 -18.62
C GLY A 5 -5.70 24.43 -18.73
N ASP A 6 -6.19 23.95 -19.88
CA ASP A 6 -6.74 22.59 -19.99
C ASP A 6 -5.76 21.58 -20.61
N ARG A 7 -4.46 21.90 -20.65
CA ARG A 7 -3.39 20.99 -21.12
C ARG A 7 -2.48 20.50 -20.00
N ILE A 8 -2.99 20.44 -18.78
CA ILE A 8 -2.39 19.64 -17.71
C ILE A 8 -2.72 18.18 -18.04
N ILE A 9 -1.83 17.58 -18.85
CA ILE A 9 -1.34 16.21 -18.70
C ILE A 9 -2.43 15.22 -18.26
N GLN A 10 -2.97 14.40 -19.19
CA GLN A 10 -3.41 13.06 -18.78
C GLN A 10 -2.17 12.43 -18.10
N ALA A 11 -2.14 12.35 -16.77
CA ALA A 11 -0.97 11.98 -15.96
C ALA A 11 -0.60 10.49 -16.10
N GLY A 12 -0.65 9.98 -17.32
CA GLY A 12 -0.52 8.58 -17.66
C GLY A 12 -1.74 7.75 -17.29
N HIS A 13 -2.83 8.28 -16.73
CA HIS A 13 -4.02 7.51 -16.37
C HIS A 13 -4.72 6.89 -17.59
N THR A 14 -5.42 5.78 -17.36
CA THR A 14 -6.29 5.14 -18.36
C THR A 14 -7.58 4.69 -17.69
N THR A 15 -8.70 4.74 -18.40
CA THR A 15 -9.99 4.19 -17.95
C THR A 15 -10.17 2.71 -18.34
N SER A 16 -9.24 2.16 -19.13
CA SER A 16 -9.29 0.78 -19.62
C SER A 16 -9.26 -0.23 -18.48
N THR A 17 -10.30 -1.07 -18.40
CA THR A 17 -10.37 -2.17 -17.43
C THR A 17 -9.83 -3.49 -17.97
N ASP A 18 -9.34 -3.51 -19.22
CA ASP A 18 -8.66 -4.68 -19.79
C ASP A 18 -7.57 -5.17 -18.84
N GLU A 19 -7.48 -6.49 -18.69
CA GLU A 19 -6.47 -7.12 -17.85
C GLU A 19 -5.18 -7.33 -18.64
N VAL A 20 -4.06 -7.18 -17.94
CA VAL A 20 -2.73 -7.60 -18.41
C VAL A 20 -2.23 -8.68 -17.46
N GLU A 21 -1.54 -9.66 -18.02
CA GLU A 21 -0.90 -10.69 -17.22
C GLU A 21 0.57 -10.34 -17.03
N ILE A 22 0.96 -10.13 -15.78
CA ILE A 22 2.31 -9.75 -15.39
C ILE A 22 2.92 -10.87 -14.57
N THR A 23 4.17 -11.22 -14.88
CA THR A 23 4.99 -12.15 -14.10
C THR A 23 6.01 -11.36 -13.28
N ILE A 24 6.06 -11.58 -11.97
CA ILE A 24 7.06 -11.03 -11.05
C ILE A 24 7.65 -12.19 -10.27
N GLY A 25 8.95 -12.46 -10.47
CA GLY A 25 9.56 -13.68 -9.94
C GLY A 25 8.83 -14.92 -10.45
N ASN A 26 8.30 -15.73 -9.52
CA ASN A 26 7.52 -16.94 -9.83
C ASN A 26 6.00 -16.71 -9.84
N ASP A 27 5.52 -15.52 -9.48
CA ASP A 27 4.09 -15.23 -9.41
C ASP A 27 3.59 -14.56 -10.68
N ARG A 28 2.42 -15.01 -11.15
CA ARG A 28 1.68 -14.40 -12.26
C ARG A 28 0.44 -13.70 -11.73
N LEU A 29 0.17 -12.49 -12.19
CA LEU A 29 -0.97 -11.68 -11.77
C LEU A 29 -1.75 -11.15 -12.97
N LYS A 30 -3.08 -11.17 -12.89
CA LYS A 30 -3.95 -10.43 -13.81
C LYS A 30 -4.37 -9.10 -13.20
N LEU A 31 -3.92 -8.00 -13.80
CA LEU A 31 -4.15 -6.65 -13.30
C LEU A 31 -4.91 -5.81 -14.33
N ALA A 32 -5.95 -5.10 -13.90
CA ALA A 32 -6.67 -4.17 -14.77
C ALA A 32 -5.80 -2.94 -15.07
N LYS A 33 -5.70 -2.53 -16.34
CA LYS A 33 -4.84 -1.42 -16.79
C LYS A 33 -5.09 -0.09 -16.07
N ASN A 34 -6.34 0.20 -15.69
CA ASN A 34 -6.70 1.41 -14.97
C ASN A 34 -6.28 1.42 -13.49
N THR A 35 -5.80 0.29 -12.97
CA THR A 35 -5.22 0.20 -11.62
C THR A 35 -3.70 0.40 -11.62
N LEU A 36 -3.07 0.30 -12.79
CA LEU A 36 -1.63 0.46 -12.97
C LEU A 36 -1.26 1.93 -13.15
N ARG A 37 -0.32 2.39 -12.33
CA ARG A 37 0.08 3.79 -12.25
C ARG A 37 0.98 4.20 -13.42
N ASN A 38 1.93 3.35 -13.80
CA ASN A 38 2.86 3.64 -14.88
C ASN A 38 2.35 3.02 -16.20
N PRO A 39 2.39 3.76 -17.33
CA PRO A 39 2.04 3.20 -18.62
C PRO A 39 2.88 1.98 -19.02
N SER A 40 4.15 1.94 -18.61
CA SER A 40 5.08 0.81 -18.85
C SER A 40 4.60 -0.50 -18.22
N ASP A 41 3.82 -0.42 -17.14
CA ASP A 41 3.39 -1.60 -16.40
C ASP A 41 2.14 -2.23 -17.06
N ARG A 42 1.63 -1.66 -18.16
CA ARG A 42 0.37 -2.06 -18.83
C ARG A 42 0.55 -2.97 -20.03
N ASP A 43 1.73 -3.57 -20.15
CA ASP A 43 2.02 -4.60 -21.12
C ASP A 43 2.18 -5.94 -20.39
N SER A 44 1.67 -7.01 -21.00
CA SER A 44 1.83 -8.35 -20.42
C SER A 44 3.27 -8.82 -20.55
N GLY A 45 3.70 -9.70 -19.63
CA GLY A 45 5.05 -10.28 -19.65
C GLY A 45 5.76 -10.16 -18.31
N ALA A 46 7.08 -10.26 -18.32
CA ALA A 46 7.90 -10.19 -17.12
C ALA A 46 8.12 -8.73 -16.68
N HIS A 47 7.95 -8.47 -15.40
CA HIS A 47 8.22 -7.18 -14.76
C HIS A 47 8.99 -7.40 -13.45
N GLU A 48 9.89 -6.48 -13.12
CA GLU A 48 10.54 -6.48 -11.80
C GLU A 48 9.57 -6.03 -10.69
N ARG A 49 8.58 -5.20 -11.08
CA ARG A 49 7.65 -4.54 -10.17
C ARG A 49 6.41 -4.05 -10.92
N ALA A 50 5.27 -4.01 -10.24
CA ALA A 50 4.08 -3.29 -10.69
C ALA A 50 3.62 -2.28 -9.64
N ASP A 51 3.41 -1.03 -10.04
CA ASP A 51 2.86 0.02 -9.17
C ASP A 51 1.35 0.22 -9.44
N LEU A 52 0.55 0.08 -8.38
CA LEU A 52 -0.88 0.28 -8.41
C LEU A 52 -1.31 1.45 -7.52
N TYR A 53 -2.51 1.96 -7.79
CA TYR A 53 -3.19 2.98 -7.02
C TYR A 53 -4.71 2.71 -6.99
N LEU A 54 -5.26 2.55 -5.80
CA LEU A 54 -6.62 2.06 -5.62
C LEU A 54 -7.41 3.04 -4.78
N THR A 55 -8.66 3.32 -5.13
CA THR A 55 -9.54 4.08 -4.25
C THR A 55 -9.84 3.30 -2.98
N TRP A 56 -10.07 3.98 -1.87
CA TRP A 56 -10.68 3.40 -0.68
C TRP A 56 -12.13 3.87 -0.55
N PRO A 57 -13.11 3.00 -0.21
CA PRO A 57 -12.99 1.57 0.15
C PRO A 57 -13.10 0.58 -1.02
N ASP A 58 -13.47 1.05 -2.22
CA ASP A 58 -13.86 0.16 -3.32
C ASP A 58 -12.70 -0.60 -3.98
N LEU A 59 -11.46 -0.17 -3.72
CA LEU A 59 -10.24 -0.66 -4.38
C LEU A 59 -10.33 -0.57 -5.91
N ALA A 60 -10.92 0.51 -6.41
CA ALA A 60 -11.10 0.74 -7.84
C ALA A 60 -9.91 1.52 -8.44
N GLY A 61 -9.59 1.21 -9.69
CA GLY A 61 -8.66 2.03 -10.49
C GLY A 61 -9.29 3.35 -10.97
N TYR A 62 -8.53 4.08 -11.78
CA TYR A 62 -8.97 5.33 -12.38
C TYR A 62 -10.22 5.14 -13.26
N ARG A 63 -11.16 6.07 -13.13
CA ARG A 63 -12.37 6.26 -13.95
C ARG A 63 -12.65 7.75 -14.07
N ASP A 64 -13.35 8.18 -15.12
CA ASP A 64 -13.67 9.60 -15.27
C ASP A 64 -14.53 10.15 -14.11
N SER A 65 -15.39 9.31 -13.52
CA SER A 65 -16.22 9.67 -12.36
C SER A 65 -15.44 9.90 -11.06
N ASN A 66 -14.22 9.35 -10.94
CA ASN A 66 -13.40 9.47 -9.73
C ASN A 66 -12.08 10.23 -9.97
N ARG A 67 -11.92 10.86 -11.14
CA ARG A 67 -10.68 11.53 -11.57
C ARG A 67 -10.09 12.52 -10.57
N ALA A 68 -10.94 13.23 -9.82
CA ALA A 68 -10.49 14.22 -8.84
C ALA A 68 -9.64 13.62 -7.71
N LEU A 69 -9.80 12.33 -7.41
CA LEU A 69 -8.98 11.62 -6.43
C LEU A 69 -7.54 11.37 -6.93
N PHE A 70 -7.38 11.22 -8.24
CA PHE A 70 -6.10 10.85 -8.87
C PHE A 70 -5.32 12.08 -9.38
N ASP A 71 -6.03 13.12 -9.83
CA ASP A 71 -5.43 14.31 -10.44
C ASP A 71 -4.86 15.31 -9.41
N ASP A 72 -5.30 15.27 -8.15
CA ASP A 72 -4.86 16.19 -7.09
C ASP A 72 -4.16 15.44 -5.93
N PRO A 73 -2.87 15.70 -5.68
CA PRO A 73 -2.14 15.14 -4.54
C PRO A 73 -2.82 15.35 -3.18
N LYS A 74 -3.62 16.41 -3.01
CA LYS A 74 -4.37 16.66 -1.77
C LYS A 74 -5.48 15.63 -1.53
N ASN A 75 -6.02 15.05 -2.59
CA ASN A 75 -7.07 14.04 -2.53
C ASN A 75 -6.51 12.61 -2.43
N ALA A 76 -5.18 12.45 -2.47
CA ALA A 76 -4.52 11.16 -2.32
C ALA A 76 -4.79 10.47 -0.97
N VAL A 77 -5.34 11.19 0.01
CA VAL A 77 -5.80 10.61 1.29
C VAL A 77 -6.86 9.52 1.11
N GLY A 78 -7.61 9.54 -0.01
CA GLY A 78 -8.58 8.52 -0.39
C GLY A 78 -8.02 7.40 -1.26
N LEU A 79 -6.70 7.38 -1.50
CA LEU A 79 -6.02 6.37 -2.30
C LEU A 79 -5.14 5.46 -1.44
N ILE A 80 -4.98 4.23 -1.88
CA ILE A 80 -4.02 3.26 -1.40
C ILE A 80 -3.01 3.04 -2.53
N PHE A 81 -1.74 3.30 -2.25
CA PHE A 81 -0.65 3.06 -3.19
C PHE A 81 -0.10 1.68 -2.91
N VAL A 82 -0.10 0.82 -3.92
CA VAL A 82 0.36 -0.57 -3.81
C VAL A 82 1.56 -0.76 -4.74
N GLN A 83 2.56 -1.46 -4.25
CA GLN A 83 3.72 -1.89 -5.00
C GLN A 83 3.82 -3.40 -4.85
N LEU A 84 3.87 -4.09 -5.98
CA LEU A 84 4.12 -5.52 -6.07
C LEU A 84 5.52 -5.73 -6.62
N SER A 85 6.35 -6.47 -5.92
CA SER A 85 7.72 -6.79 -6.37
C SER A 85 8.13 -8.16 -5.86
N GLN A 86 9.17 -8.74 -6.45
CA GLN A 86 9.73 -9.99 -5.94
C GLN A 86 10.18 -9.82 -4.48
N SER A 87 9.97 -10.84 -3.66
CA SER A 87 10.39 -10.83 -2.26
C SER A 87 11.90 -10.96 -2.17
N THR A 88 12.56 -9.91 -1.67
CA THR A 88 14.02 -9.92 -1.42
C THR A 88 14.36 -10.11 0.05
N MET A 89 13.38 -9.98 0.94
CA MET A 89 13.51 -10.19 2.39
C MET A 89 12.83 -11.49 2.80
N SER A 90 13.43 -12.20 3.76
CA SER A 90 12.87 -13.46 4.27
C SER A 90 11.68 -13.25 5.22
N GLN A 91 11.51 -12.05 5.76
CA GLN A 91 10.49 -11.70 6.73
C GLN A 91 9.81 -10.41 6.29
N ASP A 92 8.47 -10.41 6.36
CA ASP A 92 7.67 -9.21 6.15
C ASP A 92 7.73 -8.26 7.36
N MET A 93 6.98 -7.17 7.34
CA MET A 93 6.99 -6.20 8.43
C MET A 93 6.54 -6.81 9.78
N SER A 94 5.64 -7.79 9.75
CA SER A 94 5.20 -8.49 10.96
C SER A 94 6.29 -9.41 11.50
N GLY A 95 6.93 -10.21 10.64
CA GLY A 95 8.05 -11.08 11.01
C GLY A 95 9.30 -10.31 11.49
N ARG A 96 9.47 -9.06 11.04
CA ARG A 96 10.57 -8.19 11.47
C ARG A 96 10.35 -7.52 12.83
N PHE A 97 9.17 -7.63 13.44
CA PHE A 97 8.88 -6.92 14.70
C PHE A 97 9.78 -7.34 15.86
N GLU A 98 9.68 -8.60 16.28
CA GLU A 98 10.48 -9.14 17.36
C GLU A 98 11.99 -9.08 17.09
N PRO A 99 12.51 -9.54 15.93
CA PRO A 99 13.95 -9.58 15.71
C PRO A 99 14.56 -8.21 15.38
N ILE A 100 13.81 -7.24 14.85
CA ILE A 100 14.39 -5.97 14.37
C ILE A 100 13.80 -4.78 15.12
N TYR A 101 12.47 -4.58 15.07
CA TYR A 101 11.87 -3.35 15.56
C TYR A 101 11.96 -3.18 17.08
N THR A 102 11.80 -4.24 17.87
CA THR A 102 11.91 -4.16 19.35
C THR A 102 13.23 -3.56 19.83
N ARG A 103 14.33 -3.83 19.12
CA ARG A 103 15.68 -3.31 19.43
C ARG A 103 15.83 -1.81 19.15
N LEU A 104 14.90 -1.23 18.39
CA LEU A 104 14.89 0.16 17.98
C LEU A 104 13.88 0.99 18.77
N ILE A 105 13.02 0.35 19.57
CA ILE A 105 11.98 1.01 20.34
C ILE A 105 12.58 1.72 21.56
N GLU A 106 12.04 2.89 21.87
CA GLU A 106 12.36 3.68 23.06
C GLU A 106 11.12 3.86 23.93
N GLY A 107 11.27 3.53 25.21
CA GLY A 107 10.20 3.62 26.20
C GLY A 107 9.11 2.56 26.03
N GLU A 108 8.07 2.69 26.84
CA GLU A 108 6.94 1.76 26.84
C GLU A 108 5.95 2.06 25.70
N PRO A 109 5.31 1.04 25.13
CA PRO A 109 4.28 1.23 24.12
C PRO A 109 3.09 2.00 24.69
N THR A 110 2.58 2.96 23.91
CA THR A 110 1.42 3.77 24.27
C THR A 110 0.16 3.23 23.60
N PRO A 111 -0.89 2.86 24.35
CA PRO A 111 -2.15 2.47 23.75
C PRO A 111 -2.79 3.60 22.94
N LEU A 112 -3.24 3.28 21.73
CA LEU A 112 -4.05 4.12 20.88
C LEU A 112 -5.47 3.56 20.77
N LYS A 113 -6.35 4.32 20.12
CA LYS A 113 -7.70 3.85 19.75
C LYS A 113 -7.61 2.69 18.76
N HIS A 114 -8.73 1.99 18.58
CA HIS A 114 -8.89 0.91 17.60
C HIS A 114 -7.90 -0.26 17.78
N GLY A 115 -7.47 -0.51 19.03
CA GLY A 115 -6.63 -1.67 19.38
C GLY A 115 -5.17 -1.57 18.91
N LEU A 116 -4.71 -0.37 18.55
CA LEU A 116 -3.32 -0.13 18.16
C LEU A 116 -2.46 0.23 19.37
N LEU A 117 -1.20 -0.22 19.37
CA LEU A 117 -0.15 0.24 20.28
C LEU A 117 0.87 1.03 19.49
N LEU A 118 1.26 2.21 19.98
CA LEU A 118 2.31 3.02 19.42
C LEU A 118 3.64 2.72 20.10
N HIS A 119 4.64 2.36 19.31
CA HIS A 119 6.01 2.20 19.74
C HIS A 119 6.85 3.31 19.13
N ARG A 120 7.46 4.13 19.98
CA ARG A 120 8.38 5.18 19.52
C ARG A 120 9.70 4.55 19.16
N LEU A 121 10.27 5.00 18.06
CA LEU A 121 11.61 4.60 17.66
C LEU A 121 12.63 5.59 18.22
N ARG A 122 13.79 5.09 18.61
CA ARG A 122 14.93 5.92 19.00
C ARG A 122 15.30 6.88 17.88
N ALA A 123 15.74 8.09 18.23
CA ALA A 123 16.15 9.11 17.26
C ALA A 123 17.31 8.68 16.35
N ASP A 124 18.17 7.77 16.81
CA ASP A 124 19.32 7.23 16.08
C ASP A 124 19.03 5.90 15.35
N SER A 125 17.76 5.47 15.29
CA SER A 125 17.35 4.22 14.63
C SER A 125 17.42 4.23 13.10
N GLY A 126 17.64 5.40 12.49
CA GLY A 126 17.60 5.59 11.04
C GLY A 126 16.18 5.75 10.45
N TYR A 127 15.14 5.67 11.28
CA TYR A 127 13.72 5.82 10.86
C TYR A 127 13.17 7.25 11.05
N GLY A 128 14.04 8.20 11.41
CA GLY A 128 13.65 9.60 11.58
C GLY A 128 12.58 9.79 12.66
N LYS A 129 11.42 10.34 12.27
CA LYS A 129 10.28 10.60 13.17
C LYS A 129 9.17 9.55 13.06
N GLU A 130 9.42 8.45 12.36
CA GLU A 130 8.42 7.41 12.24
C GLU A 130 8.22 6.66 13.56
N VAL A 131 7.01 6.10 13.70
CA VAL A 131 6.65 5.19 14.77
C VAL A 131 6.28 3.83 14.19
N ILE A 132 6.38 2.79 15.02
CA ILE A 132 5.77 1.49 14.73
C ILE A 132 4.42 1.45 15.43
N LEU A 133 3.38 1.09 14.70
CA LEU A 133 2.09 0.75 15.30
C LEU A 133 1.87 -0.75 15.21
N THR A 134 1.44 -1.38 16.31
CA THR A 134 1.08 -2.79 16.33
C THR A 134 -0.38 -3.02 16.70
N GLY A 135 -1.04 -3.97 16.04
CA GLY A 135 -2.41 -4.37 16.33
C GLY A 135 -2.51 -5.88 16.52
N ARG A 136 -3.26 -6.32 17.54
CA ARG A 136 -3.52 -7.77 17.72
C ARG A 136 -4.61 -8.23 16.76
N ARG A 137 -4.43 -9.44 16.22
CA ARG A 137 -5.40 -10.16 15.40
C ARG A 137 -5.54 -11.56 15.99
N ASP A 138 -6.76 -12.04 16.12
CA ASP A 138 -7.02 -13.34 16.73
C ASP A 138 -6.50 -14.46 15.84
N GLY A 139 -5.57 -15.27 16.35
CA GLY A 139 -4.99 -16.41 15.62
C GLY A 139 -4.02 -16.04 14.48
N GLU A 140 -3.69 -14.76 14.30
CA GLU A 140 -2.79 -14.28 13.25
C GLU A 140 -1.54 -13.61 13.83
N SER A 141 -0.53 -13.41 12.97
CA SER A 141 0.62 -12.59 13.31
C SER A 141 0.19 -11.17 13.67
N VAL A 142 0.93 -10.54 14.59
CA VAL A 142 0.70 -9.13 14.96
C VAL A 142 0.72 -8.25 13.71
N TYR A 143 -0.26 -7.38 13.57
CA TYR A 143 -0.24 -6.34 12.54
C TYR A 143 0.85 -5.34 12.90
N VAL A 144 1.66 -4.93 11.93
CA VAL A 144 2.78 -4.00 12.13
C VAL A 144 2.81 -3.03 10.98
N VAL A 145 2.72 -1.74 11.26
CA VAL A 145 2.78 -0.68 10.26
C VAL A 145 3.74 0.40 10.73
N ARG A 146 4.51 0.95 9.80
CA ARG A 146 5.31 2.16 10.04
C ARG A 146 4.50 3.37 9.64
N CYS A 147 4.47 4.39 10.49
CA CYS A 147 3.78 5.62 10.17
C CYS A 147 4.61 6.85 10.55
N LEU A 148 4.55 7.89 9.70
CA LEU A 148 4.88 9.25 10.08
C LEU A 148 3.56 9.94 10.48
N LEU A 149 3.26 9.97 11.78
CA LEU A 149 1.99 10.49 12.26
C LEU A 149 1.95 12.03 12.14
N PRO A 150 0.91 12.60 11.51
CA PRO A 150 0.76 14.05 11.41
C PRO A 150 0.45 14.67 12.78
N GLN A 151 0.77 15.95 12.98
CA GLN A 151 0.41 16.66 14.20
C GLN A 151 -1.06 17.09 14.18
N THR A 152 -1.58 17.38 13.00
CA THR A 152 -2.98 17.78 12.79
C THR A 152 -3.63 16.96 11.66
N PRO A 153 -4.96 16.74 11.68
CA PRO A 153 -5.64 16.04 10.59
C PRO A 153 -5.48 16.71 9.22
N GLN A 154 -5.17 18.01 9.15
CA GLN A 154 -4.93 18.73 7.91
C GLN A 154 -3.56 18.43 7.28
N GLU A 155 -2.62 17.86 8.06
CA GLU A 155 -1.29 17.48 7.61
C GLU A 155 -1.22 16.05 7.06
N THR A 156 -2.28 15.25 7.16
CA THR A 156 -2.30 13.90 6.58
C THR A 156 -2.06 13.92 5.08
N THR A 157 -1.30 12.94 4.61
CA THR A 157 -1.05 12.68 3.19
C THR A 157 -1.65 11.34 2.78
N GLY A 158 -1.56 10.98 1.50
CA GLY A 158 -1.94 9.64 1.02
C GLY A 158 -0.91 8.55 1.35
N SER A 159 0.17 8.84 2.06
CA SER A 159 1.29 7.90 2.26
C SER A 159 1.95 8.04 3.65
N ASP A 160 1.16 8.41 4.66
CA ASP A 160 1.66 8.58 6.03
C ASP A 160 2.06 7.24 6.65
N CYS A 161 1.34 6.17 6.32
CA CYS A 161 1.55 4.82 6.83
C CYS A 161 1.97 3.87 5.71
N GLN A 162 2.86 2.92 6.04
CA GLN A 162 3.42 1.95 5.11
C GLN A 162 3.60 0.57 5.74
N ARG A 163 3.27 -0.48 4.99
CA ARG A 163 3.40 -1.88 5.42
C ARG A 163 3.77 -2.76 4.23
N ASP A 164 4.64 -3.73 4.46
CA ASP A 164 4.88 -4.85 3.54
C ASP A 164 4.46 -6.18 4.17
N ILE A 165 3.88 -7.03 3.33
CA ILE A 165 3.50 -8.41 3.62
C ILE A 165 3.93 -9.32 2.47
N HIS A 166 4.19 -10.59 2.78
CA HIS A 166 4.35 -11.60 1.74
C HIS A 166 2.99 -12.11 1.27
N VAL A 167 2.86 -12.32 -0.02
CA VAL A 167 1.70 -12.93 -0.70
C VAL A 167 2.21 -13.82 -1.83
N GLY A 168 1.38 -14.73 -2.35
CA GLY A 168 1.82 -15.64 -3.42
C GLY A 168 2.97 -16.54 -3.00
N GLN A 169 3.83 -16.89 -3.95
CA GLN A 169 5.01 -17.75 -3.71
C GLN A 169 6.26 -16.94 -3.37
N ASP A 170 6.47 -15.84 -4.08
CA ASP A 170 7.68 -15.01 -4.03
C ASP A 170 7.34 -13.51 -4.21
N LEU A 171 6.14 -13.09 -3.80
CA LEU A 171 5.65 -11.72 -4.01
C LEU A 171 5.58 -10.94 -2.70
N SER A 172 6.16 -9.74 -2.71
CA SER A 172 5.99 -8.75 -1.66
C SER A 172 4.94 -7.75 -2.08
N LEU A 173 3.91 -7.60 -1.24
CA LEU A 173 2.92 -6.55 -1.31
C LEU A 173 3.32 -5.45 -0.34
N PHE A 174 3.81 -4.34 -0.87
CA PHE A 174 4.08 -3.12 -0.11
C PHE A 174 2.97 -2.11 -0.39
N TYR A 175 2.30 -1.62 0.65
CA TYR A 175 1.23 -0.65 0.48
C TYR A 175 1.37 0.54 1.42
N ARG A 176 0.92 1.70 0.93
CA ARG A 176 0.93 2.99 1.63
C ARG A 176 -0.45 3.62 1.61
N PHE A 177 -0.79 4.29 2.71
CA PHE A 177 -2.11 4.87 2.90
C PHE A 177 -2.06 6.04 3.89
N SER A 178 -3.15 6.81 3.96
CA SER A 178 -3.29 7.93 4.89
C SER A 178 -3.46 7.48 6.33
N ALA A 179 -2.87 8.21 7.28
CA ALA A 179 -3.07 7.93 8.71
C ALA A 179 -4.55 8.07 9.13
N ASN A 180 -5.38 8.80 8.35
CA ASN A 180 -6.83 8.88 8.56
C ASN A 180 -7.55 7.53 8.43
N LEU A 181 -6.94 6.53 7.80
CA LEU A 181 -7.51 5.18 7.67
C LEU A 181 -7.07 4.24 8.80
N LEU A 182 -6.23 4.68 9.74
CA LEU A 182 -5.86 3.87 10.92
C LEU A 182 -7.06 3.36 11.73
N PRO A 183 -8.17 4.10 11.91
CA PRO A 183 -9.38 3.55 12.55
C PRO A 183 -9.95 2.30 11.86
N GLN A 184 -9.64 2.09 10.58
CA GLN A 184 -10.12 1.00 9.73
C GLN A 184 -8.99 0.03 9.34
N TRP A 185 -7.86 0.04 10.05
CA TRP A 185 -6.64 -0.70 9.68
C TRP A 185 -6.89 -2.19 9.40
N GLN A 186 -7.76 -2.84 10.17
CA GLN A 186 -8.13 -4.25 9.99
C GLN A 186 -8.84 -4.49 8.66
N ALA A 187 -9.83 -3.65 8.34
CA ALA A 187 -10.57 -3.74 7.10
C ALA A 187 -9.68 -3.43 5.89
N LEU A 188 -8.78 -2.45 6.04
CA LEU A 188 -7.84 -2.04 5.00
C LEU A 188 -6.83 -3.15 4.70
N ASP A 189 -6.11 -3.65 5.70
CA ASP A 189 -5.11 -4.72 5.55
C ASP A 189 -5.77 -5.93 4.87
N ALA A 190 -6.92 -6.38 5.40
CA ALA A 190 -7.61 -7.54 4.86
C ALA A 190 -8.15 -7.33 3.44
N ALA A 191 -8.62 -6.13 3.10
CA ALA A 191 -9.13 -5.83 1.76
C ALA A 191 -8.00 -5.74 0.72
N VAL A 192 -6.88 -5.09 1.05
CA VAL A 192 -5.72 -4.96 0.15
C VAL A 192 -5.07 -6.32 -0.08
N THR A 193 -4.88 -7.13 0.96
CA THR A 193 -4.35 -8.50 0.83
C THR A 193 -5.23 -9.35 -0.09
N ARG A 194 -6.54 -9.41 0.20
CA ARG A 194 -7.49 -10.17 -0.63
C ARG A 194 -7.58 -9.65 -2.06
N TYR A 195 -7.41 -8.35 -2.27
CA TYR A 195 -7.41 -7.76 -3.61
C TYR A 195 -6.27 -8.35 -4.45
N VAL A 196 -5.07 -8.44 -3.89
CA VAL A 196 -3.90 -8.99 -4.59
C VAL A 196 -4.01 -10.51 -4.74
N GLU A 197 -4.40 -11.23 -3.68
CA GLU A 197 -4.55 -12.69 -3.72
C GLU A 197 -5.53 -13.17 -4.80
N LYS A 198 -6.64 -12.44 -5.00
CA LYS A 198 -7.62 -12.77 -6.06
C LYS A 198 -7.09 -12.59 -7.48
N ARG A 199 -5.97 -11.88 -7.64
CA ARG A 199 -5.36 -11.58 -8.93
C ARG A 199 -4.20 -12.52 -9.25
N LEU A 200 -3.73 -13.28 -8.27
CA LEU A 200 -2.77 -14.35 -8.51
C LEU A 200 -3.41 -15.40 -9.41
N VAL A 201 -2.72 -15.71 -10.51
CA VAL A 201 -3.06 -16.82 -11.39
C VAL A 201 -2.63 -18.09 -10.67
N LYS A 202 -3.59 -18.96 -10.35
CA LYS A 202 -3.25 -20.29 -9.86
C LYS A 202 -2.77 -21.11 -11.04
N ASP A 203 -1.62 -21.76 -10.90
CA ASP A 203 -1.26 -22.81 -11.84
C ASP A 203 -2.28 -23.93 -11.68
N GLU A 204 -3.12 -24.12 -12.70
CA GLU A 204 -3.87 -25.37 -12.85
C GLU A 204 -2.82 -26.45 -13.10
N ASN A 205 -2.47 -27.20 -12.06
CA ASN A 205 -1.71 -28.43 -12.23
C ASN A 205 -2.53 -29.33 -13.18
N PRO A 206 -1.99 -29.77 -14.33
CA PRO A 206 -2.65 -30.76 -15.17
C PRO A 206 -2.80 -32.12 -14.46
#